data_AF-A0A973G4K8-F1
#
_entry.id   AF-A0A973G4K8-F1
#
_cell.length_a   1.000
_cell.length_b   1.000
_cell.length_c   1.000
_cell.angle_alpha   90.00
_cell.angle_beta   90.00
_cell.angle_gamma   90.00
#
_symmetry.space_group_name_H-M   'P 1'
#
loop_
_entity.id
_entity.type
_entity.pdbx_description
1 polymer ?
#
loop_
_entity_poly.entity_id
_entity_poly.type
_entity_poly.pdbx_seq_one_letter_code
_entity_poly.pdbx_strand_id
1 'polypeptide(L)' 'SFRLLAENRVISKDLAARLEVMVGFRHVLDHEYQPLDIGLMIDVIENRLDDLLMYKDCIVRDFADGVS' A
#
# COMPACT_ATOMS: atom_id res chain seq x y z
N SER A 1 -2.96 4.18 10.93
CA SER A 1 -1.72 3.66 10.32
C SER A 1 -1.99 2.26 9.81
N PHE A 2 -1.29 1.78 8.78
CA PHE A 2 -1.47 0.40 8.28
C PHE A 2 -1.16 -0.65 9.35
N ARG A 3 -0.27 -0.33 10.29
CA ARG A 3 -0.03 -1.10 11.53
C ARG A 3 -1.30 -1.38 12.35
N LEU A 4 -2.16 -0.37 12.56
CA LEU A 4 -3.44 -0.53 13.26
C LEU A 4 -4.39 -1.48 12.52
N LEU A 5 -4.42 -1.44 11.20
CA LEU A 5 -5.24 -2.37 10.39
C LEU A 5 -4.70 -3.82 10.50
N ALA A 6 -3.38 -3.98 10.54
CA ALA A 6 -2.77 -5.30 10.75
C ALA A 6 -2.98 -5.83 12.18
N GLU A 7 -2.95 -4.96 13.19
CA GLU A 7 -3.24 -5.30 14.59
C GLU A 7 -4.68 -5.79 14.76
N ASN A 8 -5.63 -5.20 14.02
CA ASN A 8 -7.02 -5.64 13.97
C ASN A 8 -7.27 -6.79 12.97
N ARG A 9 -6.22 -7.37 12.38
CA ARG A 9 -6.28 -8.49 11.42
C ARG A 9 -7.05 -8.21 10.13
N VAL A 10 -7.32 -6.95 9.82
CA VAL A 10 -7.98 -6.52 8.57
C VAL A 10 -7.05 -6.74 7.37
N ILE A 11 -5.73 -6.60 7.57
CA ILE A 11 -4.68 -6.89 6.59
C ILE A 11 -3.54 -7.69 7.23
N SER A 12 -2.75 -8.41 6.41
CA SER A 12 -1.57 -9.11 6.94
C SER A 12 -0.48 -8.12 7.37
N LYS A 13 0.38 -8.54 8.31
CA LYS A 13 1.54 -7.75 8.74
C LYS A 13 2.49 -7.45 7.57
N ASP A 14 2.65 -8.41 6.66
CA ASP A 14 3.48 -8.25 5.47
C ASP A 14 2.90 -7.22 4.50
N LEU A 15 1.57 -7.20 4.31
CA LEU A 15 0.90 -6.20 3.48
C LEU A 15 1.00 -4.80 4.11
N ALA A 16 0.82 -4.68 5.42
CA ALA A 16 1.00 -3.41 6.12
C ALA A 16 2.43 -2.85 5.97
N ALA A 17 3.45 -3.70 6.07
CA ALA A 17 4.84 -3.31 5.87
C ALA A 17 5.11 -2.81 4.44
N ARG A 18 4.58 -3.49 3.42
CA ARG A 18 4.71 -3.05 2.01
C ARG A 18 4.02 -1.71 1.75
N LEU A 19 2.83 -1.50 2.32
CA LEU A 19 2.08 -0.25 2.18
C LEU A 19 2.77 0.93 2.89
N GLU A 20 3.40 0.71 4.04
CA GLU A 20 4.20 1.74 4.72
C GLU A 20 5.42 2.18 3.90
N VAL A 21 6.12 1.23 3.27
CA VAL A 21 7.23 1.52 2.34
C VAL A 21 6.75 2.34 1.13
N MET A 22 5.59 2.00 0.57
CA MET A 22 5.02 2.72 -0.58
C MET A 22 4.64 4.17 -0.24
N VAL A 23 4.08 4.42 0.95
CA VAL A 23 3.78 5.79 1.40
C VAL A 23 5.05 6.56 1.75
N GLY A 24 6.07 5.89 2.30
CA GLY A 24 7.39 6.48 2.50
C GLY A 24 8.05 6.90 1.18
N PHE A 25 7.90 6.10 0.13
CA PHE A 25 8.40 6.41 -1.21
C PHE A 25 7.73 7.65 -1.82
N ARG A 26 6.41 7.80 -1.66
CA ARG A 26 5.69 9.02 -2.07
C ARG A 26 6.25 10.28 -1.39
N HIS A 27 6.64 10.20 -0.11
CA HIS A 27 7.26 11.33 0.59
C HIS A 27 8.66 11.68 0.04
N VAL A 28 9.44 10.69 -0.41
CA VAL A 28 10.75 10.90 -1.05
C VAL A 28 10.57 11.61 -2.40
N LEU A 29 9.58 11.20 -3.19
CA LEU A 29 9.24 11.84 -4.47
C LEU A 29 8.74 13.29 -4.29
N ASP A 30 8.00 13.59 -3.21
CA ASP A 30 7.55 14.96 -2.92
C ASP A 30 8.68 15.89 -2.45
N HIS A 31 9.82 15.35 -1.96
CA HIS A 31 10.97 16.14 -1.51
C HIS A 31 12.08 16.27 -2.56
N GLU A 32 12.10 15.45 -3.62
CA GLU A 32 13.09 15.49 -4.71
C GLU A 32 12.43 15.47 -6.10
N TYR A 33 11.95 16.62 -6.60
CA TYR A 33 11.66 16.82 -8.04
C TYR A 33 12.94 16.89 -8.91
N GLN A 34 14.00 16.20 -8.52
CA GLN A 34 15.29 16.14 -9.20
C GLN A 34 15.81 14.71 -9.14
N PRO A 35 16.44 14.19 -10.20
CA PRO A 35 15.82 13.67 -11.43
C PRO A 35 15.08 12.33 -11.19
N LEU A 36 13.86 12.23 -11.71
CA LEU A 36 12.98 11.06 -11.62
C LEU A 36 13.68 9.77 -12.10
N ASP A 37 14.00 8.84 -11.19
CA ASP A 37 14.48 7.50 -11.57
C ASP A 37 13.31 6.73 -12.18
N ILE A 38 13.22 6.77 -13.51
CA ILE A 38 12.18 6.13 -14.30
C ILE A 38 12.10 4.63 -14.00
N GLY A 39 13.22 3.98 -13.68
CA GLY A 39 13.24 2.55 -13.34
C GLY A 39 12.50 2.26 -12.04
N LEU A 40 12.72 3.09 -11.03
CA LEU A 40 12.00 3.01 -9.75
C LEU A 40 10.52 3.34 -9.90
N MET A 41 10.18 4.29 -10.79
CA MET A 41 8.79 4.63 -11.06
C MET A 41 8.02 3.51 -11.78
N ILE A 42 8.65 2.86 -12.76
CA ILE A 42 8.08 1.70 -13.46
C ILE A 42 7.88 0.56 -12.47
N ASP A 43 8.88 0.23 -11.65
CA ASP A 43 8.77 -0.84 -10.64
C ASP A 43 7.62 -0.58 -9.65
N VAL A 44 7.42 0.68 -9.25
CA VAL A 44 6.31 1.04 -8.36
C VAL A 44 4.96 0.93 -9.04
N ILE A 45 4.84 1.39 -10.29
CA ILE A 45 3.60 1.27 -11.06
C ILE A 45 3.29 -0.21 -11.33
N GLU A 46 4.27 -1.00 -11.76
CA GLU A 46 4.07 -2.40 -12.14
C GLU A 46 3.85 -3.31 -10.93
N ASN A 47 4.58 -3.12 -9.83
CA ASN A 47 4.60 -4.09 -8.72
C ASN A 47 3.92 -3.61 -7.43
N ARG A 48 3.63 -2.30 -7.27
CA ARG A 48 2.97 -1.78 -6.05
C ARG A 48 1.49 -1.43 -6.25
N LEU A 49 1.02 -1.29 -7.50
CA LEU A 49 -0.42 -1.12 -7.78
C LEU A 49 -1.22 -2.37 -7.41
N ASP A 50 -0.64 -3.56 -7.54
CA ASP A 50 -1.27 -4.82 -7.12
C ASP A 50 -1.49 -4.87 -5.60
N ASP A 51 -0.55 -4.35 -4.81
CA ASP A 51 -0.72 -4.23 -3.35
C ASP A 51 -1.91 -3.30 -2.99
N LEU A 52 -2.16 -2.25 -3.79
CA LEU A 52 -3.35 -1.39 -3.64
C LEU A 52 -4.65 -2.11 -4.01
N LEU A 53 -4.63 -2.94 -5.06
CA LEU A 53 -5.78 -3.75 -5.46
C LEU A 53 -6.12 -4.80 -4.39
N MET A 54 -5.10 -5.48 -3.86
CA MET A 54 -5.24 -6.43 -2.76
C MET A 54 -5.77 -5.74 -1.49
N TYR A 55 -5.26 -4.55 -1.16
CA TYR A 55 -5.76 -3.76 -0.03
C TYR A 55 -7.24 -3.41 -0.18
N LYS A 56 -7.64 -2.93 -1.37
CA LYS A 56 -9.06 -2.64 -1.69
C LYS A 56 -9.92 -3.90 -1.57
N ASP A 57 -9.46 -5.04 -2.07
CA ASP A 57 -10.21 -6.31 -1.97
C ASP A 57 -10.36 -6.78 -0.51
N CYS A 58 -9.34 -6.62 0.32
CA CYS A 58 -9.41 -6.89 1.77
C CYS A 58 -10.46 -6.03 2.47
N ILE A 59 -10.46 -4.72 2.21
CA ILE A 59 -11.46 -3.79 2.79
C ILE A 59 -12.87 -4.16 2.34
N VAL A 60 -13.07 -4.38 1.04
CA VAL A 60 -14.40 -4.71 0.50
C VAL A 60 -14.94 -6.01 1.11
N ARG A 61 -14.08 -7.01 1.32
CA ARG A 61 -14.45 -8.28 1.94
C ARG A 61 -14.81 -8.11 3.41
N ASP A 62 -13.97 -7.40 4.18
CA ASP A 62 -14.21 -7.13 5.60
C ASP A 62 -15.51 -6.33 5.83
N PHE A 63 -15.79 -5.35 4.97
CA PHE A 63 -17.05 -4.60 5.02
C PHE A 63 -18.26 -5.42 4.56
N ALA A 64 -18.10 -6.34 3.60
CA ALA A 64 -19.19 -7.20 3.13
C ALA A 64 -19.56 -8.28 4.15
N ASP A 65 -18.57 -8.83 4.86
CA ASP A 65 -18.75 -9.87 5.89
C ASP A 65 -19.25 -9.27 7.23
N GLY A 66 -19.14 -7.95 7.42
CA GLY A 66 -19.71 -7.20 8.55
C GLY A 66 -21.20 -6.81 8.39
N VAL A 67 -21.84 -7.18 7.27
CA VAL A 67 -23.28 -7.07 7.05
C VAL A 67 -23.89 -8.48 7.16
N SER A 68 -23.99 -9.00 8.38
CA SER A 68 -24.84 -10.15 8.75
C SER A 68 -25.35 -9.98 10.17
#